data_AF-A0A7S1B1L6-F1
#
_entry.id   AF-A0A7S1B1L6-F1
#
_cell.length_a   1.000
_cell.length_b   1.000
_cell.length_c   1.000
_cell.angle_alpha   90.00
_cell.angle_beta   90.00
_cell.angle_gamma   90.00
#
_symmetry.space_group_name_H-M   'P 1'
#
loop_
_entity.id
_entity.type
_entity.pdbx_description
1 polymer ?
#
loop_
_entity_poly.entity_id
_entity_poly.type
_entity_poly.pdbx_seq_one_letter_code
_entity_poly.pdbx_strand_id
1 'polypeptide(L)'
;AREQNEQLRLLRRFLAQHGIDLALSVRVQRQAEYRMNRTSMLKDTEVPALNLLATNLHADLRLSMFREHIARYPLFRLWINLSEATAQEFCAESIDFSYRPLNDLIFSAGAGCDNMYIIINGKVKYTQDPQSSVVGKRTKSFVQKQCMCEAALWTKWVHVGDAEAL
;
A
#
# COMPACT_ATOMS: atom_id res chain seq x y z
N ALA A 1 2.25 12.78 22.30
CA ALA A 1 1.48 13.99 22.68
C ALA A 1 2.26 15.30 22.49
N ARG A 2 3.33 15.59 23.27
CA ARG A 2 4.06 16.88 23.19
C ARG A 2 4.73 17.09 21.82
N GLU A 3 5.40 16.07 21.31
CA GLU A 3 6.06 16.11 20.00
C GLU A 3 5.07 16.25 18.82
N GLN A 4 3.92 15.57 18.90
CA GLN A 4 2.86 15.68 17.89
C GLN A 4 2.29 17.11 17.81
N ASN A 5 2.09 17.76 18.97
CA ASN A 5 1.61 19.14 19.01
C ASN A 5 2.61 20.13 18.39
N GLU A 6 3.92 19.89 18.57
CA GLU A 6 4.96 20.71 17.95
C GLU A 6 4.96 20.56 16.43
N GLN A 7 4.85 19.33 15.91
CA GLN A 7 4.79 19.11 14.46
C GLN A 7 3.54 19.74 13.80
N LEU A 8 2.36 19.65 14.43
CA LEU A 8 1.16 20.31 13.92
C LEU A 8 1.27 21.84 13.94
N ARG A 9 1.96 22.40 14.95
CA ARG A 9 2.24 23.85 15.02
C ARG A 9 3.16 24.29 13.88
N LEU A 10 4.21 23.53 13.59
CA LEU A 10 5.11 23.80 12.46
C LEU A 10 4.37 23.72 11.12
N LEU A 11 3.51 22.71 10.93
CA LEU A 11 2.69 22.56 9.73
C LEU A 11 1.76 23.77 9.51
N ARG A 12 1.08 24.23 10.55
CA ARG A 12 0.23 25.44 10.48
C ARG A 12 1.02 26.66 10.03
N ARG A 13 2.20 26.87 10.62
CA ARG A 13 3.08 27.99 10.26
C ARG A 13 3.54 27.89 8.80
N PHE A 14 3.94 26.69 8.36
CA PHE A 14 4.35 26.43 6.99
C PHE A 14 3.25 26.78 5.98
N LEU A 15 2.02 26.31 6.21
CA LEU A 15 0.88 26.58 5.32
C LEU A 15 0.54 28.07 5.27
N ALA A 16 0.57 28.75 6.41
CA ALA A 16 0.31 30.19 6.49
C ALA A 16 1.38 31.01 5.76
N GLN A 17 2.67 30.67 5.92
CA GLN A 17 3.78 31.35 5.25
C GLN A 17 3.73 31.25 3.73
N HIS A 18 3.18 30.15 3.20
CA HIS A 18 3.04 29.94 1.76
C HIS A 18 1.70 30.42 1.21
N GLY A 19 0.87 31.09 2.02
CA GLY A 19 -0.43 31.63 1.58
C GLY A 19 -1.40 30.56 1.09
N ILE A 20 -1.30 29.34 1.62
CA ILE A 20 -2.18 28.23 1.23
C ILE A 20 -3.62 28.56 1.65
N ASP A 21 -4.58 28.31 0.77
CA ASP A 21 -5.99 28.60 1.04
C ASP A 21 -6.49 27.86 2.29
N LEU A 22 -7.50 28.43 2.95
CA LEU A 22 -8.01 27.91 4.22
C LEU A 22 -8.60 26.51 4.07
N ALA A 23 -9.29 26.21 2.96
CA ALA A 23 -9.95 24.93 2.76
C ALA A 23 -8.92 23.80 2.59
N LEU A 24 -7.88 24.02 1.79
CA LEU A 24 -6.77 23.08 1.65
C LEU A 24 -5.98 22.95 2.95
N SER A 25 -5.70 24.07 3.63
CA SER A 25 -4.98 24.07 4.91
C SER A 25 -5.68 23.22 5.97
N VAL A 26 -7.01 23.33 6.09
CA VAL A 26 -7.81 22.51 7.02
C VAL A 26 -7.75 21.03 6.64
N ARG A 27 -7.86 20.69 5.34
CA ARG A 27 -7.78 19.31 4.87
C ARG A 27 -6.42 18.67 5.17
N VAL A 28 -5.34 19.39 4.89
CA VAL A 28 -3.96 18.94 5.16
C VAL A 28 -3.74 18.72 6.65
N GLN A 29 -4.14 19.68 7.50
CA GLN A 29 -3.98 19.54 8.96
C GLN A 29 -4.78 18.36 9.52
N ARG A 30 -6.04 18.20 9.13
CA ARG A 30 -6.87 17.06 9.58
C ARG A 30 -6.26 15.72 9.17
N GLN A 31 -5.74 15.64 7.94
CA GLN A 31 -5.11 14.41 7.46
C GLN A 31 -3.81 14.12 8.20
N ALA A 32 -2.98 15.13 8.47
CA ALA A 32 -1.76 14.99 9.26
C ALA A 32 -2.07 14.50 10.69
N GLU A 33 -3.01 15.17 11.38
CA GLU A 33 -3.43 14.80 12.73
C GLU A 33 -3.99 13.37 12.80
N TYR A 34 -4.84 12.98 11.83
CA TYR A 34 -5.35 11.62 11.73
C TYR A 34 -4.23 10.58 11.58
N ARG A 35 -3.23 10.86 10.72
CA ARG A 35 -2.09 9.95 10.50
C ARG A 35 -1.17 9.88 11.71
N MET A 36 -0.98 10.98 12.44
CA MET A 36 -0.14 11.04 13.63
C MET A 36 -0.75 10.30 14.83
N ASN A 37 -2.08 10.16 14.87
CA ASN A 37 -2.80 9.49 15.96
C ASN A 37 -3.04 7.99 15.70
N ARG A 38 -2.69 7.47 14.52
CA ARG A 38 -2.82 6.04 14.22
C ARG A 38 -1.55 5.28 14.59
N THR A 39 -1.71 4.18 15.32
CA THR A 39 -0.66 3.17 15.47
C THR A 39 -0.46 2.48 14.12
N SER A 40 0.65 2.73 13.44
CA SER A 40 1.07 1.92 12.31
C SER A 40 1.55 0.57 12.79
N MET A 41 1.34 -0.48 12.00
CA MET A 41 2.12 -1.69 12.20
C MET A 41 3.60 -1.38 11.91
N LEU A 42 4.48 -1.95 12.73
CA LEU A 42 5.92 -1.81 12.56
C LEU A 42 6.31 -2.48 11.25
N LYS A 43 7.07 -1.76 10.43
CA LYS A 43 7.76 -2.35 9.28
C LYS A 43 8.97 -3.13 9.77
N ASP A 44 9.38 -4.14 9.02
CA ASP A 44 10.61 -4.89 9.30
C ASP A 44 11.82 -3.96 9.45
N THR A 45 11.90 -2.92 8.61
CA THR A 45 12.95 -1.90 8.64
C THR A 45 12.95 -1.02 9.90
N GLU A 46 11.84 -0.98 10.63
CA GLU A 46 11.69 -0.24 11.89
C GLU A 46 12.05 -1.10 13.10
N VAL A 47 12.44 -2.36 12.91
CA VAL A 47 12.82 -3.30 13.99
C VAL A 47 14.31 -3.67 13.84
N PRO A 48 15.23 -2.90 14.44
CA PRO A 48 16.67 -3.12 14.28
C PRO A 48 17.16 -4.52 14.68
N ALA A 49 16.46 -5.19 15.59
CA ALA A 49 16.78 -6.56 16.00
C ALA A 49 16.67 -7.57 14.85
N LEU A 50 15.83 -7.31 13.83
CA LEU A 50 15.71 -8.18 12.66
C LEU A 50 17.00 -8.19 11.82
N ASN A 51 17.78 -7.11 11.84
CA ASN A 51 19.08 -7.03 11.15
C ASN A 51 20.17 -7.91 11.81
N LEU A 52 19.92 -8.42 13.01
CA LEU A 52 20.84 -9.33 13.71
C LEU A 52 20.59 -10.80 13.34
N LEU A 53 19.52 -11.09 12.60
CA LEU A 53 19.19 -12.44 12.18
C LEU A 53 20.09 -12.88 11.02
N ALA A 54 20.43 -14.16 10.98
CA ALA A 54 21.04 -14.75 9.80
C ALA A 54 20.07 -14.67 8.61
N THR A 55 20.60 -14.51 7.40
CA THR A 55 19.82 -14.30 6.17
C THR A 55 18.74 -15.36 5.96
N ASN A 56 19.05 -16.63 6.22
CA ASN A 56 18.10 -17.74 6.11
C ASN A 56 16.94 -17.61 7.09
N LEU A 57 17.21 -17.25 8.35
CA LEU A 57 16.18 -17.09 9.37
C LEU A 57 15.29 -15.87 9.10
N HIS A 58 15.87 -14.81 8.54
CA HIS A 58 15.09 -13.66 8.08
C HIS A 58 14.17 -14.03 6.90
N ALA A 59 14.66 -14.83 5.96
CA ALA A 59 13.86 -15.31 4.83
C ALA A 59 12.74 -16.26 5.28
N ASP A 60 13.00 -17.13 6.26
CA ASP A 60 11.98 -17.99 6.91
C ASP A 60 10.87 -17.16 7.55
N LEU A 61 11.25 -16.13 8.31
CA LEU A 61 10.29 -15.21 8.94
C LEU A 61 9.40 -14.55 7.88
N ARG A 62 9.99 -14.02 6.81
CA ARG A 62 9.24 -13.36 5.73
C ARG A 62 8.33 -14.33 4.98
N LEU A 63 8.80 -15.54 4.67
CA LEU A 63 7.93 -16.56 4.09
C LEU A 63 6.75 -16.85 5.03
N SER A 64 6.99 -17.04 6.33
CA SER A 64 5.93 -17.28 7.31
C SER A 64 4.88 -16.16 7.33
N MET A 65 5.33 -14.90 7.28
CA MET A 65 4.46 -13.72 7.25
C MET A 65 3.59 -13.63 5.98
N PHE A 66 4.15 -13.95 4.81
CA PHE A 66 3.44 -13.75 3.54
C PHE A 66 2.72 -15.01 3.02
N ARG A 67 3.10 -16.20 3.48
CA ARG A 67 2.62 -17.50 2.96
C ARG A 67 1.10 -17.59 2.92
N GLU A 68 0.42 -17.26 4.02
CA GLU A 68 -1.05 -17.33 4.07
C GLU A 68 -1.74 -16.36 3.10
N HIS A 69 -1.07 -15.25 2.76
CA HIS A 69 -1.61 -14.23 1.89
C HIS A 69 -1.39 -14.55 0.41
N ILE A 70 -0.27 -15.16 0.04
CA ILE A 70 0.05 -15.45 -1.36
C ILE A 70 -0.36 -16.85 -1.79
N ALA A 71 -0.40 -17.84 -0.89
CA ALA A 71 -0.76 -19.22 -1.20
C ALA A 71 -2.23 -19.40 -1.65
N ARG A 72 -3.07 -18.36 -1.51
CA ARG A 72 -4.42 -18.36 -2.09
C ARG A 72 -4.42 -18.29 -3.63
N TYR A 73 -3.33 -17.79 -4.23
CA TYR A 73 -3.20 -17.65 -5.68
C TYR A 73 -2.46 -18.87 -6.25
N PRO A 74 -3.00 -19.53 -7.30
CA PRO A 74 -2.48 -20.80 -7.78
C PRO A 74 -0.98 -20.78 -8.14
N LEU A 75 -0.49 -19.71 -8.77
CA LEU A 75 0.91 -19.58 -9.16
C LEU A 75 1.85 -19.56 -7.94
N PHE A 76 1.61 -18.67 -6.98
CA PHE A 76 2.46 -18.57 -5.79
C PHE A 76 2.36 -19.83 -4.92
N ARG A 77 1.19 -20.46 -4.85
CA ARG A 77 1.03 -21.76 -4.17
C ARG A 77 1.88 -22.85 -4.81
N LEU A 78 1.89 -22.91 -6.14
CA LEU A 78 2.72 -23.86 -6.87
C LEU A 78 4.20 -23.61 -6.58
N TRP A 79 4.66 -22.37 -6.62
CA TRP A 79 6.05 -22.02 -6.33
C TRP A 79 6.48 -22.40 -4.91
N ILE A 80 5.64 -22.09 -3.90
CA ILE A 80 5.88 -22.48 -2.51
C ILE A 80 6.03 -24.00 -2.37
N ASN A 81 5.21 -24.78 -3.08
CA ASN A 81 5.25 -26.24 -3.00
C ASN A 81 6.38 -26.87 -3.82
N LEU A 82 6.90 -26.17 -4.84
CA LEU A 82 7.96 -26.67 -5.72
C LEU A 82 9.34 -26.49 -5.09
N SER A 83 9.60 -25.34 -4.49
CA SER A 83 10.88 -25.01 -3.87
C SER A 83 10.67 -23.99 -2.76
N GLU A 84 10.76 -24.46 -1.51
CA GLU A 84 10.65 -23.59 -0.35
C GLU A 84 11.77 -22.54 -0.32
N ALA A 85 12.99 -22.92 -0.72
CA ALA A 85 14.12 -22.01 -0.83
C ALA A 85 13.84 -20.85 -1.82
N THR A 86 13.27 -21.15 -2.98
CA THR A 86 12.89 -20.11 -3.96
C THR A 86 11.77 -19.23 -3.44
N ALA A 87 10.80 -19.81 -2.70
CA ALA A 87 9.73 -19.03 -2.10
C ALA A 87 10.22 -18.12 -0.96
N GLN A 88 11.20 -18.57 -0.16
CA GLN A 88 11.87 -17.77 0.85
C GLN A 88 12.56 -16.55 0.23
N GLU A 89 13.37 -16.76 -0.82
CA GLU A 89 14.04 -15.69 -1.56
C GLU A 89 13.03 -14.70 -2.17
N PHE A 90 12.01 -15.21 -2.86
CA PHE A 90 10.95 -14.38 -3.43
C PHE A 90 10.22 -13.53 -2.37
N CYS A 91 9.85 -14.12 -1.23
CA CYS A 91 9.20 -13.40 -0.14
C CYS A 91 10.15 -12.40 0.55
N ALA A 92 11.45 -12.69 0.56
CA ALA A 92 12.46 -11.81 1.13
C ALA A 92 12.65 -10.54 0.30
N GLU A 93 12.68 -10.67 -1.03
CA GLU A 93 13.11 -9.58 -1.92
C GLU A 93 11.96 -8.87 -2.65
N SER A 94 10.86 -9.56 -2.96
CA SER A 94 9.86 -9.08 -3.92
C SER A 94 8.51 -8.70 -3.31
N ILE A 95 8.26 -9.01 -2.04
CA ILE A 95 6.98 -8.77 -1.37
C ILE A 95 7.20 -7.77 -0.24
N ASP A 96 6.29 -6.83 -0.03
CA ASP A 96 6.31 -5.94 1.13
C ASP A 96 4.90 -5.58 1.61
N PHE A 97 4.79 -5.19 2.88
CA PHE A 97 3.54 -4.67 3.44
C PHE A 97 3.41 -3.16 3.20
N SER A 98 2.36 -2.77 2.47
CA SER A 98 1.99 -1.37 2.29
C SER A 98 0.71 -1.03 3.05
N TYR A 99 0.81 -0.18 4.07
CA TYR A 99 -0.33 0.34 4.83
C TYR A 99 -0.85 1.64 4.23
N ARG A 100 -2.14 1.69 3.91
CA ARG A 100 -2.79 2.86 3.32
C ARG A 100 -3.81 3.47 4.28
N PRO A 101 -3.68 4.75 4.64
CA PRO A 101 -4.68 5.45 5.45
C PRO A 101 -6.03 5.52 4.74
N LEU A 102 -7.10 5.71 5.52
CA LEU A 102 -8.43 5.94 4.98
C LEU A 102 -8.43 7.12 3.99
N ASN A 103 -9.13 6.93 2.87
CA ASN A 103 -9.27 7.87 1.75
C ASN A 103 -7.94 8.24 1.07
N ASP A 104 -6.86 7.48 1.30
CA ASP A 104 -5.61 7.68 0.59
C ASP A 104 -5.63 6.94 -0.75
N LEU A 105 -5.03 7.55 -1.77
CA LEU A 105 -4.87 6.92 -3.06
C LEU A 105 -3.78 5.84 -2.96
N ILE A 106 -4.12 4.64 -3.44
CA ILE A 106 -3.19 3.54 -3.64
C ILE A 106 -2.47 3.77 -4.97
N PHE A 107 -3.24 4.09 -6.01
CA PHE A 107 -2.75 4.50 -7.33
C PHE A 107 -3.84 5.26 -8.09
N SER A 108 -3.42 5.97 -9.14
CA SER A 108 -4.30 6.77 -9.98
C SER A 108 -4.31 6.28 -11.42
N ALA A 109 -5.42 6.54 -12.12
CA ALA A 109 -5.52 6.27 -13.54
C ALA A 109 -4.41 6.99 -14.34
N GLY A 110 -3.89 6.36 -15.38
CA GLY A 110 -2.79 6.86 -16.21
C GLY A 110 -1.39 6.65 -15.63
N ALA A 111 -1.26 6.28 -14.34
CA ALA A 111 0.04 5.94 -13.76
C ALA A 111 0.52 4.55 -14.22
N GLY A 112 1.81 4.43 -14.49
CA GLY A 112 2.46 3.13 -14.75
C GLY A 112 2.46 2.25 -13.50
N CYS A 113 2.51 0.94 -13.70
CA CYS A 113 2.47 -0.03 -12.63
C CYS A 113 3.43 -1.19 -12.89
N ASP A 114 4.27 -1.48 -11.89
CA ASP A 114 5.18 -2.63 -11.88
C ASP A 114 4.82 -3.63 -10.76
N ASN A 115 3.74 -3.37 -10.01
CA ASN A 115 3.39 -4.12 -8.80
C ASN A 115 1.98 -4.71 -8.85
N MET A 116 1.84 -5.93 -8.35
CA MET A 116 0.54 -6.49 -7.97
C MET A 116 0.22 -6.16 -6.51
N TYR A 117 -1.03 -5.80 -6.22
CA TYR A 117 -1.49 -5.52 -4.86
C TYR A 117 -2.40 -6.63 -4.36
N ILE A 118 -2.17 -7.12 -3.14
CA ILE A 118 -3.07 -8.07 -2.46
C ILE A 118 -3.74 -7.36 -1.28
N ILE A 119 -5.07 -7.32 -1.26
CA ILE A 119 -5.81 -6.73 -0.15
C ILE A 119 -5.91 -7.77 0.97
N ILE A 120 -5.17 -7.54 2.04
CA ILE A 120 -5.13 -8.42 3.22
C ILE A 120 -6.21 -8.02 4.21
N ASN A 121 -6.29 -6.72 4.53
CA ASN A 121 -7.29 -6.14 5.41
C ASN A 121 -7.83 -4.83 4.82
N GLY A 122 -9.08 -4.49 5.12
CA GLY A 122 -9.76 -3.30 4.62
C GLY A 122 -10.50 -3.52 3.30
N LYS A 123 -10.89 -2.41 2.67
CA LYS A 123 -11.59 -2.37 1.39
C LYS A 123 -10.95 -1.30 0.51
N VAL A 124 -11.06 -1.45 -0.80
CA VAL A 124 -10.58 -0.47 -1.77
C VAL A 124 -11.75 -0.03 -2.63
N LYS A 125 -11.96 1.28 -2.75
CA LYS A 125 -12.86 1.88 -3.73
C LYS A 125 -12.10 2.02 -5.03
N TYR A 126 -12.55 1.33 -6.07
CA TYR A 126 -12.01 1.47 -7.41
C TYR A 126 -12.95 2.30 -8.27
N THR A 127 -12.44 3.37 -8.86
CA THR A 127 -13.23 4.31 -9.67
C THR A 127 -12.68 4.33 -11.09
N GLN A 128 -13.54 4.08 -12.08
CA GLN A 128 -13.17 4.17 -13.50
C GLN A 128 -13.94 5.31 -14.15
N ASP A 129 -13.27 6.04 -15.04
CA ASP A 129 -13.83 7.13 -15.81
C ASP A 129 -13.72 6.83 -17.32
N PRO A 130 -14.70 7.22 -18.15
CA PRO A 130 -14.61 7.05 -19.61
C PRO A 130 -13.37 7.71 -20.24
N GLN A 131 -12.79 8.73 -19.60
CA GLN A 131 -11.56 9.37 -20.08
C GLN A 131 -10.32 8.48 -19.93
N SER A 132 -10.33 7.53 -18.99
CA SER A 132 -9.18 6.67 -18.69
C SER A 132 -9.44 5.19 -18.91
N SER A 133 -10.68 4.80 -19.24
CA SER A 133 -11.11 3.41 -19.31
C SER A 133 -12.23 3.22 -20.33
N VAL A 134 -12.45 1.96 -20.75
CA VAL A 134 -13.47 1.56 -21.74
C VAL A 134 -14.92 1.64 -21.23
N VAL A 135 -15.15 2.21 -20.05
CA VAL A 135 -16.48 2.31 -19.44
C VAL A 135 -17.30 3.42 -20.11
N GLY A 136 -18.59 3.20 -20.34
CA GLY A 136 -19.46 4.22 -20.97
C GLY A 136 -19.86 5.38 -20.05
N LYS A 137 -19.70 5.22 -18.74
CA LYS A 137 -19.92 6.26 -17.71
C LYS A 137 -19.04 5.99 -16.50
N ARG A 138 -18.84 6.99 -15.64
CA ARG A 138 -18.05 6.83 -14.41
C ARG A 138 -18.66 5.72 -13.53
N THR A 139 -17.86 4.73 -13.17
CA THR A 139 -18.27 3.59 -12.32
C THR A 139 -17.45 3.55 -11.04
N LYS A 140 -18.05 2.98 -9.99
CA LYS A 140 -17.40 2.71 -8.71
C LYS A 140 -17.64 1.25 -8.34
N SER A 141 -16.58 0.54 -7.99
CA SER A 141 -16.64 -0.80 -7.44
C SER A 141 -15.84 -0.85 -6.13
N PHE A 142 -16.13 -1.87 -5.32
CA PHE A 142 -15.48 -2.07 -4.04
C PHE A 142 -14.78 -3.42 -4.06
N VAL A 143 -13.47 -3.40 -3.85
CA VAL A 143 -12.60 -4.58 -3.89
C VAL A 143 -12.19 -4.95 -2.46
N GLN A 144 -12.29 -6.22 -2.10
CA GLN A 144 -11.90 -6.73 -0.79
C GLN A 144 -11.40 -8.16 -0.91
N LYS A 145 -10.34 -8.51 -0.16
CA LYS A 145 -9.76 -9.87 -0.11
C LYS A 145 -9.35 -10.44 -1.48
N GLN A 146 -9.08 -9.57 -2.44
CA GLN A 146 -8.71 -9.89 -3.82
C GLN A 146 -7.38 -9.21 -4.18
N CYS A 147 -6.82 -9.60 -5.34
CA CYS A 147 -5.67 -8.89 -5.90
C CYS A 147 -6.13 -7.81 -6.88
N MET A 148 -5.26 -6.83 -7.11
CA MET A 148 -5.40 -5.83 -8.15
C MET A 148 -4.08 -5.77 -8.93
N CYS A 149 -4.16 -5.46 -10.22
CA CYS A 149 -2.98 -5.21 -11.07
C CYS A 149 -2.07 -6.43 -11.27
N GLU A 150 -2.59 -7.66 -11.24
CA GLU A 150 -1.81 -8.86 -11.55
C GLU A 150 -1.14 -8.79 -12.93
N ALA A 151 -1.82 -8.19 -13.93
CA ALA A 151 -1.27 -8.00 -15.27
C ALA A 151 0.04 -7.19 -15.31
N ALA A 152 0.33 -6.37 -14.29
CA ALA A 152 1.57 -5.62 -14.17
C ALA A 152 2.80 -6.52 -13.99
N LEU A 153 2.63 -7.76 -13.50
CA LEU A 153 3.73 -8.72 -13.36
C LEU A 153 4.21 -9.27 -14.72
N TRP A 154 3.39 -9.17 -15.76
CA TRP A 154 3.61 -9.84 -17.04
C TRP A 154 3.79 -8.88 -18.21
N THR A 155 3.39 -7.62 -18.04
CA THR A 155 3.30 -6.64 -19.12
C THR A 155 3.59 -5.24 -18.61
N LYS A 156 3.97 -4.32 -19.51
CA LYS A 156 3.99 -2.88 -19.19
C LYS A 156 2.56 -2.43 -18.95
N TRP A 157 2.23 -2.15 -17.70
CA TRP A 157 0.87 -1.86 -17.29
C TRP A 157 0.67 -0.40 -16.93
N VAL A 158 -0.51 0.12 -17.26
CA VAL A 158 -0.97 1.45 -16.88
C VAL A 158 -2.35 1.30 -16.23
N HIS A 159 -2.55 1.93 -15.07
CA HIS A 159 -3.82 1.89 -14.38
C HIS A 159 -4.91 2.60 -15.19
N VAL A 160 -6.09 1.99 -15.30
CA VAL A 160 -7.25 2.57 -16.02
C VAL A 160 -8.27 3.22 -15.08
N GLY A 161 -8.03 3.18 -13.78
CA GLY A 161 -8.89 3.74 -12.75
C GLY A 161 -8.12 4.07 -11.47
N ASP A 162 -8.76 4.84 -10.60
CA ASP A 162 -8.22 5.24 -9.30
C ASP A 162 -8.58 4.19 -8.24
N ALA A 163 -7.60 3.81 -7.42
CA ALA A 163 -7.80 2.95 -6.26
C ALA A 163 -7.59 3.75 -4.97
N GLU A 164 -8.59 3.77 -4.11
CA GLU A 164 -8.57 4.52 -2.85
C GLU A 164 -8.91 3.60 -1.67
N ALA A 165 -8.13 3.68 -0.59
CA ALA A 165 -8.34 2.87 0.60
C ALA A 165 -9.58 3.34 1.39
N LEU A 166 -10.38 2.38 1.88
CA LEU A 166 -11.58 2.57 2.70
C LEU A 166 -11.46 1.93 4.09
#